data_AF-A0A520QQR0-F1
#
_entry.id   AF-A0A520QQR0-F1
#
_cell.length_a   1.000
_cell.length_b   1.000
_cell.length_c   1.000
_cell.angle_alpha   90.00
_cell.angle_beta   90.00
_cell.angle_gamma   90.00
#
_symmetry.space_group_name_H-M   'P 1'
#
loop_
_entity.id
_entity.type
_entity.pdbx_description
1 polymer ?
#
loop_
_entity_poly.entity_id
_entity_poly.type
_entity_poly.pdbx_seq_one_letter_code
_entity_poly.pdbx_strand_id
1 'polypeptide(L)'
;MNTRLAVLALVLAACDGEAPANPDGGGLDGGGDPSFVASCVYENTFAMSPECREYRGPGWDEASVTRDCQRVFLNSAGELTLGEACAFDDEIGRCTVGDLGADGYLIVSAGDPSSCGAAQTGCETFAGGTFEGAPSCDGCAATGDEGPGAIVPETPDCRDPLPGEPPGLSDGQVCTPTMISGSTEPGRRYDQYADCDVVRTQRPYYAMPTPIEEDPSDPRLADDGYMAEVDWLREQAEASACTCCHSTSSTPSGAAAWDTEAGRLWIDTLSDEAVAMFAGFTDSAAFGYFPVEVSNGFDRSETGLPTTDVPRLRAFAERELTRRGLTLSEARELAPFAPQFRELVEYEPEPCEDGIGLDADGLVRWSGGGARYVSILEEGSTSPGVPPNWDLPDGTIWAIRAEFDGPAMSCGMSYGEAPSGTVQRIPSDGSAAPALESGRTYYLAVMRDIAQPITRCTFTAP
;
A
#
# COMPACT_ATOMS: atom_id res chain seq x y z
N MET A 1 16.74 -73.05 -1.53
CA MET A 1 16.66 -73.81 -0.26
C MET A 1 15.86 -72.98 0.73
N ASN A 2 14.96 -73.59 1.51
CA ASN A 2 14.22 -73.02 2.66
C ASN A 2 13.49 -71.68 2.39
N THR A 3 12.17 -71.56 2.19
CA THR A 3 11.00 -72.39 2.55
C THR A 3 10.60 -72.36 4.04
N ARG A 4 9.60 -71.51 4.36
CA ARG A 4 8.49 -71.65 5.35
C ARG A 4 7.47 -70.54 5.00
N LEU A 5 6.23 -70.86 4.59
CA LEU A 5 5.03 -71.18 5.39
C LEU A 5 4.65 -70.03 6.35
N ALA A 6 3.56 -69.28 6.10
CA ALA A 6 2.11 -69.59 6.25
C ALA A 6 1.61 -69.23 7.67
N VAL A 7 0.49 -68.51 7.86
CA VAL A 7 -0.96 -68.89 7.84
C VAL A 7 -1.76 -67.55 7.86
N LEU A 8 -2.90 -67.25 7.21
CA LEU A 8 -4.12 -67.96 6.73
C LEU A 8 -5.33 -67.98 7.70
N ALA A 9 -6.21 -66.97 7.60
CA ALA A 9 -7.67 -66.98 7.87
C ALA A 9 -8.27 -65.66 7.30
N LEU A 10 -9.30 -65.56 6.44
CA LEU A 10 -10.33 -66.46 5.87
C LEU A 10 -11.58 -66.72 6.74
N VAL A 11 -12.75 -66.92 6.09
CA VAL A 11 -14.15 -67.11 6.61
C VAL A 11 -14.93 -65.81 6.85
N LEU A 12 -16.18 -65.56 6.40
CA LEU A 12 -17.15 -66.07 5.38
C LEU A 12 -18.13 -64.88 5.07
N ALA A 13 -18.69 -64.63 3.87
CA ALA A 13 -19.84 -65.28 3.19
C ALA A 13 -21.14 -65.38 4.05
N ALA A 14 -22.37 -65.15 3.58
CA ALA A 14 -22.96 -64.70 2.29
C ALA A 14 -24.41 -64.15 2.60
N CYS A 15 -25.42 -63.90 1.74
CA CYS A 15 -25.76 -64.35 0.37
C CYS A 15 -26.65 -63.33 -0.41
N ASP A 16 -27.04 -63.77 -1.62
CA ASP A 16 -27.99 -63.26 -2.63
C ASP A 16 -29.47 -63.11 -2.16
N GLY A 17 -30.41 -62.51 -2.92
CA GLY A 17 -30.44 -61.94 -4.29
C GLY A 17 -31.58 -60.88 -4.40
N GLU A 18 -31.91 -60.23 -5.53
CA GLU A 18 -32.11 -60.69 -6.92
C GLU A 18 -31.52 -59.71 -7.99
N ALA A 19 -31.62 -60.06 -9.28
CA ALA A 19 -31.09 -59.32 -10.44
C ALA A 19 -31.90 -59.64 -11.73
N PRO A 20 -31.69 -58.99 -12.90
CA PRO A 20 -30.77 -57.87 -13.21
C PRO A 20 -31.42 -56.67 -13.94
N ALA A 21 -30.70 -55.53 -13.96
CA ALA A 21 -30.85 -54.47 -14.98
C ALA A 21 -29.45 -53.92 -15.32
N ASN A 22 -29.27 -53.40 -16.54
CA ASN A 22 -27.95 -53.16 -17.15
C ASN A 22 -28.06 -52.07 -18.24
N PRO A 23 -27.07 -51.18 -18.46
CA PRO A 23 -26.02 -50.70 -17.54
C PRO A 23 -25.92 -49.16 -17.50
N ASP A 24 -26.06 -48.53 -16.34
CA ASP A 24 -25.71 -47.10 -16.16
C ASP A 24 -25.09 -46.85 -14.77
N GLY A 25 -24.17 -45.90 -14.70
CA GLY A 25 -23.18 -45.73 -13.63
C GLY A 25 -21.78 -45.63 -14.23
N GLY A 26 -21.26 -44.45 -14.57
CA GLY A 26 -21.57 -43.16 -13.97
C GLY A 26 -20.88 -43.09 -12.59
N GLY A 27 -19.88 -42.26 -12.38
CA GLY A 27 -19.31 -41.22 -13.25
C GLY A 27 -18.42 -40.36 -12.35
N LEU A 28 -17.30 -39.84 -12.86
CA LEU A 28 -16.38 -39.02 -12.05
C LEU A 28 -16.87 -37.56 -12.02
N ASP A 29 -18.02 -37.33 -11.40
CA ASP A 29 -18.63 -36.00 -11.28
C ASP A 29 -18.24 -35.31 -9.96
N GLY A 30 -16.93 -35.08 -9.82
CA GLY A 30 -16.38 -33.96 -9.05
C GLY A 30 -15.80 -32.99 -10.07
N GLY A 31 -16.56 -31.95 -10.43
CA GLY A 31 -16.31 -31.11 -11.60
C GLY A 31 -15.14 -30.15 -11.48
N GLY A 32 -13.92 -30.67 -11.36
CA GLY A 32 -12.69 -29.88 -11.41
C GLY A 32 -12.46 -29.28 -12.79
N ASP A 33 -12.17 -27.98 -12.82
CA ASP A 33 -11.72 -27.26 -14.01
C ASP A 33 -10.35 -27.81 -14.46
N PRO A 34 -10.20 -28.31 -15.71
CA PRO A 34 -8.94 -28.91 -16.17
C PRO A 34 -7.80 -27.90 -16.37
N SER A 35 -8.04 -26.59 -16.15
CA SER A 35 -6.98 -25.58 -16.04
C SER A 35 -6.38 -25.48 -14.63
N PHE A 36 -7.06 -25.97 -13.58
CA PHE A 36 -6.63 -25.77 -12.20
C PHE A 36 -5.43 -26.66 -11.81
N VAL A 37 -4.45 -26.08 -11.12
CA VAL A 37 -3.22 -26.77 -10.68
C VAL A 37 -3.13 -26.87 -9.15
N ALA A 38 -3.18 -25.73 -8.45
CA ALA A 38 -2.98 -25.65 -7.01
C ALA A 38 -3.57 -24.37 -6.42
N SER A 39 -3.76 -24.34 -5.11
CA SER A 39 -4.05 -23.15 -4.32
C SER A 39 -2.89 -22.81 -3.38
N CYS A 40 -2.77 -21.54 -2.99
CA CYS A 40 -1.84 -21.07 -1.96
C CYS A 40 -2.53 -20.03 -1.06
N VAL A 41 -2.77 -20.38 0.20
CA VAL A 41 -3.39 -19.48 1.19
C VAL A 41 -2.31 -18.62 1.86
N TYR A 42 -2.56 -17.32 2.02
CA TYR A 42 -1.65 -16.39 2.69
C TYR A 42 -2.40 -15.24 3.36
N GLU A 43 -1.71 -14.53 4.26
CA GLU A 43 -2.23 -13.32 4.90
C GLU A 43 -1.89 -12.09 4.03
N ASN A 44 -2.90 -11.35 3.57
CA ASN A 44 -2.66 -10.05 2.92
C ASN A 44 -2.42 -9.00 4.01
N THR A 45 -1.16 -8.60 4.21
CA THR A 45 -0.79 -7.66 5.30
C THR A 45 -1.21 -6.21 5.06
N PHE A 46 -1.82 -5.87 3.92
CA PHE A 46 -2.50 -4.58 3.72
C PHE A 46 -3.97 -4.63 4.15
N ALA A 47 -4.63 -5.77 3.98
CA ALA A 47 -6.03 -5.98 4.37
C ALA A 47 -6.18 -6.51 5.80
N MET A 48 -5.14 -7.15 6.36
CA MET A 48 -5.18 -7.95 7.59
C MET A 48 -6.26 -9.03 7.53
N SER A 49 -6.36 -9.70 6.37
CA SER A 49 -7.28 -10.80 6.11
C SER A 49 -6.62 -11.89 5.24
N PRO A 50 -7.14 -13.13 5.29
CA PRO A 50 -6.64 -14.20 4.45
C PRO A 50 -7.07 -14.01 2.98
N GLU A 51 -6.14 -14.31 2.09
CA GLU A 51 -6.34 -14.45 0.66
C GLU A 51 -5.86 -15.84 0.21
N CYS A 52 -6.29 -16.25 -0.98
CA CYS A 52 -5.88 -17.52 -1.56
C CYS A 52 -5.67 -17.38 -3.08
N ARG A 53 -4.47 -17.74 -3.56
CA ARG A 53 -4.11 -17.71 -4.99
C ARG A 53 -4.40 -19.07 -5.64
N GLU A 54 -5.26 -19.10 -6.66
CA GLU A 54 -5.48 -20.27 -7.53
C GLU A 54 -4.58 -20.19 -8.77
N TYR A 55 -3.65 -21.13 -8.89
CA TYR A 55 -2.81 -21.28 -10.07
C TYR A 55 -3.57 -22.02 -11.18
N ARG A 56 -3.71 -21.37 -12.34
CA ARG A 56 -4.58 -21.81 -13.44
C ARG A 56 -3.86 -21.67 -14.79
N GLY A 57 -3.98 -22.70 -15.61
CA GLY A 57 -3.40 -22.75 -16.95
C GLY A 57 -2.11 -23.58 -17.04
N PRO A 58 -1.69 -23.95 -18.28
CA PRO A 58 -0.59 -24.88 -18.54
C PRO A 58 0.81 -24.28 -18.32
N GLY A 59 0.93 -23.00 -17.97
CA GLY A 59 2.19 -22.37 -17.55
C GLY A 59 2.61 -22.74 -16.12
N TRP A 60 1.69 -23.25 -15.31
CA TRP A 60 1.94 -23.68 -13.94
C TRP A 60 2.24 -25.18 -13.84
N ASP A 61 3.27 -25.51 -13.05
CA ASP A 61 3.63 -26.86 -12.64
C ASP A 61 3.92 -26.89 -11.14
N GLU A 62 4.04 -28.08 -10.55
CA GLU A 62 4.30 -28.27 -9.11
C GLU A 62 5.54 -27.47 -8.63
N ALA A 63 6.56 -27.32 -9.47
CA ALA A 63 7.83 -26.67 -9.14
C ALA A 63 7.82 -25.14 -9.35
N SER A 64 6.88 -24.60 -10.11
CA SER A 64 6.62 -23.16 -10.22
C SER A 64 5.63 -22.70 -9.15
N VAL A 65 4.49 -23.39 -8.94
CA VAL A 65 3.53 -23.03 -7.88
C VAL A 65 4.14 -23.13 -6.48
N THR A 66 5.02 -24.13 -6.21
CA THR A 66 5.73 -24.21 -4.93
C THR A 66 6.68 -23.03 -4.72
N ARG A 67 7.32 -22.54 -5.79
CA ARG A 67 8.29 -21.43 -5.73
C ARG A 67 7.61 -20.08 -5.60
N ASP A 68 6.47 -19.91 -6.26
CA ASP A 68 5.62 -18.74 -6.15
C ASP A 68 4.96 -18.70 -4.77
N CYS A 69 4.37 -19.80 -4.31
CA CYS A 69 3.72 -19.87 -3.00
C CYS A 69 4.68 -19.56 -1.84
N GLN A 70 5.95 -19.94 -1.96
CA GLN A 70 7.02 -19.57 -1.01
C GLN A 70 7.33 -18.07 -0.93
N ARG A 71 6.76 -17.25 -1.82
CA ARG A 71 6.99 -15.79 -1.93
C ARG A 71 5.72 -15.00 -2.26
N VAL A 72 4.55 -15.65 -2.17
CA VAL A 72 3.28 -15.31 -2.83
C VAL A 72 2.86 -13.86 -2.64
N PHE A 73 3.17 -13.31 -1.47
CA PHE A 73 2.87 -11.96 -1.05
C PHE A 73 4.10 -11.38 -0.33
N LEU A 74 4.71 -10.34 -0.91
CA LEU A 74 5.87 -9.62 -0.35
C LEU A 74 7.06 -10.52 0.09
N ASN A 75 7.32 -11.61 -0.65
CA ASN A 75 8.31 -12.65 -0.31
C ASN A 75 8.01 -13.49 0.96
N SER A 76 6.81 -13.37 1.53
CA SER A 76 6.31 -14.29 2.55
C SER A 76 5.82 -15.60 1.93
N ALA A 77 5.94 -16.70 2.67
CA ALA A 77 5.46 -18.02 2.24
C ALA A 77 4.02 -18.27 2.70
N GLY A 78 3.17 -18.71 1.78
CA GLY A 78 1.82 -19.22 2.06
C GLY A 78 1.78 -20.74 2.26
N GLU A 79 0.58 -21.25 2.52
CA GLU A 79 0.27 -22.68 2.63
C GLU A 79 -0.23 -23.22 1.28
N LEU A 80 0.59 -24.06 0.62
CA LEU A 80 0.31 -24.64 -0.70
C LEU A 80 -0.52 -25.92 -0.59
N THR A 81 -1.65 -25.97 -1.31
CA THR A 81 -2.46 -27.18 -1.48
C THR A 81 -2.58 -27.55 -2.97
N LEU A 82 -2.10 -28.74 -3.35
CA LEU A 82 -2.14 -29.22 -4.73
C LEU A 82 -3.52 -29.83 -5.05
N GLY A 83 -4.13 -29.44 -6.17
CA GLY A 83 -5.38 -30.04 -6.66
C GLY A 83 -6.67 -29.67 -5.92
N GLU A 84 -6.62 -28.84 -4.87
CA GLU A 84 -7.81 -28.32 -4.17
C GLU A 84 -7.92 -26.80 -4.36
N ALA A 85 -9.09 -26.32 -4.79
CA ALA A 85 -9.38 -24.92 -5.08
C ALA A 85 -9.47 -24.04 -3.82
N CYS A 86 -9.43 -22.73 -4.00
CA CYS A 86 -9.61 -21.79 -2.88
C CYS A 86 -11.06 -21.81 -2.38
N ALA A 87 -11.25 -21.83 -1.07
CA ALA A 87 -12.55 -21.89 -0.43
C ALA A 87 -12.58 -21.08 0.88
N PHE A 88 -13.51 -20.14 0.96
CA PHE A 88 -13.82 -19.35 2.15
C PHE A 88 -15.34 -19.30 2.33
N ASP A 89 -15.83 -19.35 3.58
CA ASP A 89 -17.27 -19.23 3.88
C ASP A 89 -17.74 -17.76 3.77
N ASP A 90 -16.80 -16.82 3.83
CA ASP A 90 -16.92 -15.37 3.86
C ASP A 90 -16.17 -14.70 2.67
N GLU A 91 -16.29 -15.28 1.48
CA GLU A 91 -15.76 -14.72 0.23
C GLU A 91 -16.36 -13.33 -0.07
N ILE A 92 -15.50 -12.32 -0.22
CA ILE A 92 -15.88 -10.94 -0.58
C ILE A 92 -15.55 -10.60 -2.04
N GLY A 93 -14.75 -11.42 -2.73
CA GLY A 93 -14.55 -11.24 -4.17
C GLY A 93 -13.39 -12.03 -4.75
N ARG A 94 -13.24 -11.90 -6.07
CA ARG A 94 -12.27 -12.64 -6.90
C ARG A 94 -11.52 -11.69 -7.80
N CYS A 95 -10.20 -11.83 -7.86
CA CYS A 95 -9.32 -11.08 -8.75
C CYS A 95 -8.78 -12.00 -9.84
N THR A 96 -9.01 -11.69 -11.12
CA THR A 96 -8.34 -12.38 -12.23
C THR A 96 -7.07 -11.62 -12.63
N VAL A 97 -5.90 -12.27 -12.52
CA VAL A 97 -4.60 -11.69 -12.87
C VAL A 97 -3.99 -12.45 -14.06
N GLY A 98 -3.67 -11.74 -15.14
CA GLY A 98 -3.13 -12.33 -16.36
C GLY A 98 -4.13 -13.22 -17.11
N ASP A 99 -3.62 -14.13 -17.95
CA ASP A 99 -4.43 -15.09 -18.73
C ASP A 99 -4.49 -16.45 -18.02
N LEU A 100 -5.65 -16.79 -17.44
CA LEU A 100 -5.90 -18.10 -16.79
C LEU A 100 -5.79 -19.30 -17.77
N GLY A 101 -5.78 -19.04 -19.08
CA GLY A 101 -5.49 -20.03 -20.13
C GLY A 101 -4.00 -20.25 -20.40
N ALA A 102 -3.11 -19.49 -19.74
CA ALA A 102 -1.66 -19.54 -19.89
C ALA A 102 -0.97 -19.69 -18.51
N ASP A 103 -0.50 -18.58 -17.92
CA ASP A 103 0.26 -18.48 -16.66
C ASP A 103 -0.34 -17.45 -15.68
N GLY A 104 -1.58 -17.03 -15.89
CA GLY A 104 -2.34 -16.21 -14.94
C GLY A 104 -2.76 -16.96 -13.67
N TYR A 105 -3.39 -16.25 -12.74
CA TYR A 105 -3.93 -16.81 -11.51
C TYR A 105 -5.17 -16.05 -11.03
N LEU A 106 -6.00 -16.70 -10.22
CA LEU A 106 -7.06 -16.04 -9.47
C LEU A 106 -6.54 -15.70 -8.07
N ILE A 107 -6.91 -14.56 -7.49
CA ILE A 107 -6.87 -14.36 -6.03
C ILE A 107 -8.33 -14.39 -5.54
N VAL A 108 -8.61 -15.17 -4.50
CA VAL A 108 -9.89 -15.13 -3.79
C VAL A 108 -9.66 -14.47 -2.45
N SER A 109 -10.45 -13.45 -2.12
CA SER A 109 -10.32 -12.65 -0.90
C SER A 109 -11.51 -12.88 0.03
N ALA A 110 -11.26 -12.94 1.35
CA ALA A 110 -12.27 -13.16 2.38
C ALA A 110 -12.30 -12.05 3.43
N GLY A 111 -13.43 -11.93 4.13
CA GLY A 111 -13.60 -11.07 5.31
C GLY A 111 -14.98 -10.43 5.45
N ASP A 112 -15.07 -9.35 6.24
CA ASP A 112 -16.28 -8.53 6.32
C ASP A 112 -16.51 -7.76 5.00
N PRO A 113 -17.78 -7.47 4.61
CA PRO A 113 -18.07 -6.62 3.47
C PRO A 113 -17.45 -5.22 3.51
N SER A 114 -17.01 -4.74 4.68
CA SER A 114 -16.18 -3.53 4.80
C SER A 114 -14.92 -3.59 3.91
N SER A 115 -14.36 -4.79 3.72
CA SER A 115 -13.08 -5.01 3.08
C SER A 115 -13.11 -5.14 1.56
N CYS A 116 -14.29 -5.13 0.94
CA CYS A 116 -14.45 -5.20 -0.51
C CYS A 116 -13.56 -4.19 -1.27
N GLY A 117 -13.53 -2.92 -0.83
CA GLY A 117 -12.71 -1.88 -1.47
C GLY A 117 -11.19 -2.08 -1.33
N ALA A 118 -10.74 -2.75 -0.26
CA ALA A 118 -9.32 -3.11 -0.12
C ALA A 118 -8.96 -4.34 -0.98
N ALA A 119 -9.86 -5.33 -1.09
CA ALA A 119 -9.68 -6.46 -2.01
C ALA A 119 -9.66 -5.98 -3.48
N GLN A 120 -10.54 -5.05 -3.84
CA GLN A 120 -10.55 -4.41 -5.16
C GLN A 120 -9.25 -3.64 -5.43
N THR A 121 -8.81 -2.77 -4.50
CA THR A 121 -7.55 -2.03 -4.65
C THR A 121 -6.35 -3.00 -4.75
N GLY A 122 -6.32 -4.05 -3.90
CA GLY A 122 -5.33 -5.13 -3.95
C GLY A 122 -5.26 -5.79 -5.32
N CYS A 123 -6.41 -6.11 -5.89
CA CYS A 123 -6.51 -6.69 -7.23
C CYS A 123 -6.04 -5.73 -8.33
N GLU A 124 -6.69 -4.59 -8.47
CA GLU A 124 -6.58 -3.72 -9.65
C GLU A 124 -5.29 -2.89 -9.63
N THR A 125 -4.85 -2.44 -8.45
CA THR A 125 -3.68 -1.54 -8.29
C THR A 125 -2.39 -2.29 -7.92
N PHE A 126 -2.46 -3.37 -7.13
CA PHE A 126 -1.24 -4.05 -6.66
C PHE A 126 -0.96 -5.37 -7.39
N ALA A 127 -1.98 -6.09 -7.85
CA ALA A 127 -1.81 -7.31 -8.66
C ALA A 127 -1.99 -7.08 -10.17
N GLY A 128 -2.53 -5.93 -10.60
CA GLY A 128 -2.79 -5.61 -12.01
C GLY A 128 -3.88 -6.48 -12.64
N GLY A 129 -4.85 -6.92 -11.85
CA GLY A 129 -5.95 -7.79 -12.27
C GLY A 129 -7.28 -7.06 -12.50
N THR A 130 -8.34 -7.84 -12.69
CA THR A 130 -9.74 -7.38 -12.74
C THR A 130 -10.52 -7.99 -11.58
N PHE A 131 -11.22 -7.16 -10.80
CA PHE A 131 -11.95 -7.60 -9.62
C PHE A 131 -13.44 -7.86 -9.90
N GLU A 132 -13.96 -8.97 -9.38
CA GLU A 132 -15.38 -9.30 -9.32
C GLU A 132 -15.77 -9.41 -7.83
N GLY A 133 -16.52 -8.42 -7.32
CA GLY A 133 -16.99 -8.41 -5.95
C GLY A 133 -18.12 -9.42 -5.71
N ALA A 134 -18.20 -9.96 -4.50
CA ALA A 134 -19.34 -10.78 -4.08
C ALA A 134 -20.59 -9.90 -3.85
N PRO A 135 -21.83 -10.44 -3.92
CA PRO A 135 -23.06 -9.68 -3.69
C PRO A 135 -23.22 -9.08 -2.28
N SER A 136 -22.29 -9.37 -1.37
CA SER A 136 -22.15 -8.71 -0.07
C SER A 136 -21.53 -7.31 -0.18
N CYS A 137 -20.76 -7.03 -1.23
CA CYS A 137 -20.19 -5.72 -1.56
C CYS A 137 -21.21 -4.75 -2.18
N ASP A 138 -22.38 -5.25 -2.62
CA ASP A 138 -23.46 -4.47 -3.23
C ASP A 138 -24.16 -3.56 -2.18
N GLY A 139 -23.60 -2.40 -1.86
CA GLY A 139 -24.25 -1.50 -0.91
C GLY A 139 -23.65 -0.12 -0.65
N CYS A 140 -24.49 0.71 -0.04
CA CYS A 140 -24.18 2.06 0.46
C CYS A 140 -24.00 2.12 1.99
N ALA A 141 -23.96 0.97 2.67
CA ALA A 141 -23.86 0.92 4.12
C ALA A 141 -22.49 1.44 4.60
N ALA A 142 -22.50 2.25 5.66
CA ALA A 142 -21.37 2.28 6.57
C ALA A 142 -21.37 0.94 7.33
N THR A 143 -20.62 -0.03 6.81
CA THR A 143 -20.24 -1.24 7.56
C THR A 143 -19.61 -0.78 8.87
N GLY A 144 -20.21 -1.19 10.00
CA GLY A 144 -19.92 -0.65 11.34
C GLY A 144 -18.61 -1.16 11.94
N ASP A 145 -17.57 -1.18 11.13
CA ASP A 145 -16.28 -1.79 11.38
C ASP A 145 -15.28 -0.71 11.83
N GLU A 146 -14.57 -0.99 12.92
CA GLU A 146 -13.41 -0.19 13.36
C GLU A 146 -12.20 -0.60 12.51
N GLY A 147 -12.33 -0.41 11.18
CA GLY A 147 -11.25 -0.62 10.22
C GLY A 147 -10.00 0.18 10.60
N PRO A 148 -8.82 -0.20 10.11
CA PRO A 148 -7.53 0.35 10.54
C PRO A 148 -7.63 1.88 10.68
N GLY A 149 -7.30 2.37 11.89
CA GLY A 149 -7.48 3.76 12.29
C GLY A 149 -6.88 4.70 11.23
N ALA A 150 -7.58 5.80 10.92
CA ALA A 150 -7.30 6.57 9.71
C ALA A 150 -5.83 6.93 9.65
N ILE A 151 -5.28 7.12 8.46
CA ILE A 151 -3.92 7.66 8.39
C ILE A 151 -3.91 9.02 9.08
N VAL A 152 -3.15 9.06 10.19
CA VAL A 152 -3.28 10.11 11.22
C VAL A 152 -3.12 11.48 10.55
N PRO A 153 -4.04 12.43 10.83
CA PRO A 153 -3.93 13.80 10.34
C PRO A 153 -2.54 14.40 10.53
N GLU A 154 -2.24 15.37 9.68
CA GLU A 154 -0.97 16.10 9.57
C GLU A 154 -0.65 17.00 10.79
N THR A 155 -0.64 16.41 12.00
CA THR A 155 -0.39 17.10 13.27
C THR A 155 1.10 17.12 13.61
N PRO A 156 1.65 18.29 13.98
CA PRO A 156 2.98 18.35 14.57
C PRO A 156 2.95 17.84 16.01
N ASP A 157 3.83 16.89 16.33
CA ASP A 157 4.15 16.56 17.71
C ASP A 157 5.17 17.59 18.23
N CYS A 158 4.77 18.36 19.23
CA CYS A 158 5.54 19.47 19.80
C CYS A 158 6.04 19.08 21.19
N ARG A 159 7.35 18.77 21.29
CA ARG A 159 7.99 18.31 22.52
C ARG A 159 9.03 19.33 23.01
N ASP A 160 9.26 19.34 24.33
CA ASP A 160 10.38 20.08 24.89
C ASP A 160 11.72 19.45 24.43
N PRO A 161 12.76 20.25 24.13
CA PRO A 161 14.05 19.73 23.68
C PRO A 161 14.74 18.89 24.77
N LEU A 162 15.44 17.83 24.34
CA LEU A 162 16.09 16.89 25.25
C LEU A 162 17.21 17.54 26.09
N PRO A 163 17.53 17.02 27.29
CA PRO A 163 18.47 17.65 28.22
C PRO A 163 19.89 17.83 27.66
N GLY A 164 20.21 19.05 27.23
CA GLY A 164 21.51 19.44 26.68
C GLY A 164 21.45 20.02 25.27
N GLU A 165 20.31 19.87 24.59
CA GLU A 165 20.05 20.47 23.28
C GLU A 165 19.71 21.97 23.38
N PRO A 166 19.83 22.72 22.26
CA PRO A 166 19.27 24.07 22.18
C PRO A 166 17.73 24.06 22.24
N PRO A 167 17.09 25.21 22.50
CA PRO A 167 15.66 25.41 22.24
C PRO A 167 15.28 25.01 20.80
N GLY A 168 14.06 24.52 20.62
CA GLY A 168 13.48 24.31 19.29
C GLY A 168 12.99 25.61 18.64
N LEU A 169 12.67 25.54 17.35
CA LEU A 169 12.26 26.69 16.52
C LEU A 169 10.85 27.19 16.83
N SER A 170 9.97 26.35 17.40
CA SER A 170 8.57 26.68 17.69
C SER A 170 8.40 27.12 19.15
N ASP A 171 8.61 28.42 19.40
CA ASP A 171 8.55 29.06 20.73
C ASP A 171 9.43 28.37 21.82
N GLY A 172 10.46 27.65 21.39
CA GLY A 172 11.40 26.90 22.23
C GLY A 172 11.15 25.39 22.29
N GLN A 173 10.00 24.92 21.80
CA GLN A 173 9.70 23.50 21.57
C GLN A 173 10.13 23.06 20.17
N VAL A 174 10.39 21.76 20.02
CA VAL A 174 10.66 21.11 18.75
C VAL A 174 9.35 20.51 18.23
N CYS A 175 8.84 21.04 17.13
CA CYS A 175 7.59 20.59 16.51
C CYS A 175 7.89 19.80 15.23
N THR A 176 7.51 18.52 15.21
CA THR A 176 7.81 17.60 14.10
C THR A 176 6.53 17.11 13.45
N PRO A 177 6.30 17.32 12.12
CA PRO A 177 5.12 16.78 11.44
C PRO A 177 5.10 15.24 11.53
N THR A 178 4.06 14.66 12.15
CA THR A 178 3.98 13.22 12.43
C THR A 178 3.52 12.44 11.20
N MET A 179 4.33 12.45 10.13
CA MET A 179 3.96 11.88 8.84
C MET A 179 5.18 11.32 8.09
N ILE A 180 4.97 10.31 7.23
CA ILE A 180 6.03 9.62 6.45
C ILE A 180 6.89 10.56 5.56
N SER A 181 6.42 11.78 5.31
CA SER A 181 7.10 12.85 4.56
C SER A 181 7.70 13.96 5.43
N GLY A 182 7.62 13.83 6.76
CA GLY A 182 8.06 14.84 7.72
C GLY A 182 9.51 14.69 8.19
N SER A 183 10.09 15.82 8.59
CA SER A 183 11.41 15.92 9.22
C SER A 183 11.37 16.77 10.49
N THR A 184 12.18 16.39 11.48
CA THR A 184 12.43 17.20 12.68
C THR A 184 13.50 18.25 12.40
N GLU A 185 13.88 19.04 13.41
CA GLU A 185 14.90 20.07 13.27
C GLU A 185 16.32 19.49 13.02
N PRO A 186 17.14 20.10 12.14
CA PRO A 186 18.45 19.58 11.78
C PRO A 186 19.37 19.30 12.98
N GLY A 187 19.98 18.12 13.00
CA GLY A 187 20.85 17.66 14.09
C GLY A 187 20.12 16.95 15.24
N ARG A 188 18.81 16.72 15.13
CA ARG A 188 18.01 15.86 16.02
C ARG A 188 17.50 14.63 15.26
N ARG A 189 17.10 13.58 15.98
CA ARG A 189 16.46 12.39 15.37
C ARG A 189 14.94 12.48 15.42
N TYR A 190 14.27 12.07 14.34
CA TYR A 190 12.82 12.10 14.21
C TYR A 190 12.12 11.23 15.26
N ASP A 191 12.66 10.05 15.58
CA ASP A 191 12.09 9.11 16.56
C ASP A 191 12.12 9.62 18.01
N GLN A 192 12.82 10.73 18.28
CA GLN A 192 12.82 11.41 19.56
C GLN A 192 11.73 12.50 19.65
N TYR A 193 11.22 12.99 18.52
CA TYR A 193 10.38 14.18 18.42
C TYR A 193 9.03 13.99 17.69
N ALA A 194 8.79 12.84 17.10
CA ALA A 194 7.50 12.38 16.60
C ALA A 194 7.27 10.91 17.00
N ASP A 195 6.08 10.38 16.73
CA ASP A 195 5.75 8.97 17.01
C ASP A 195 5.91 8.09 15.75
N CYS A 196 6.80 7.10 15.82
CA CYS A 196 6.99 6.12 14.76
C CYS A 196 5.90 5.05 14.71
N ASP A 197 5.14 4.80 15.79
CA ASP A 197 3.96 3.93 15.73
C ASP A 197 2.88 4.56 14.86
N VAL A 198 2.68 5.88 14.97
CA VAL A 198 1.83 6.66 14.05
C VAL A 198 2.33 6.59 12.61
N VAL A 199 3.62 6.86 12.34
CA VAL A 199 4.16 6.82 10.97
C VAL A 199 3.97 5.46 10.30
N ARG A 200 4.08 4.37 11.06
CA ARG A 200 3.95 3.00 10.55
C ARG A 200 2.51 2.56 10.24
N THR A 201 1.47 3.31 10.63
CA THR A 201 0.10 3.07 10.10
C THR A 201 -0.11 3.69 8.72
N GLN A 202 0.66 4.73 8.37
CA GLN A 202 0.48 5.54 7.15
C GLN A 202 0.96 4.84 5.88
N ARG A 203 2.03 4.06 6.02
CA ARG A 203 2.54 3.11 5.03
C ARG A 203 3.00 1.88 5.80
N PRO A 204 2.24 0.76 5.77
CA PRO A 204 2.62 -0.46 6.48
C PRO A 204 4.03 -0.92 6.11
N TYR A 205 4.91 -0.92 7.12
CA TYR A 205 6.28 -1.41 6.97
C TYR A 205 6.34 -2.93 7.18
N TYR A 206 7.31 -3.57 6.55
CA TYR A 206 7.64 -4.97 6.77
C TYR A 206 9.16 -5.12 6.69
N ALA A 207 9.72 -5.95 7.56
CA ALA A 207 11.16 -6.14 7.63
C ALA A 207 11.66 -6.79 6.33
N MET A 208 12.62 -6.14 5.68
CA MET A 208 13.31 -6.63 4.50
C MET A 208 14.82 -6.50 4.77
N PRO A 209 15.42 -7.47 5.48
CA PRO A 209 16.82 -7.38 5.85
C PRO A 209 17.72 -7.39 4.61
N THR A 210 18.52 -6.35 4.46
CA THR A 210 19.61 -6.23 3.49
C THR A 210 20.96 -6.37 4.22
N PRO A 211 21.33 -7.57 4.70
CA PRO A 211 22.54 -7.75 5.49
C PRO A 211 23.78 -7.56 4.62
N ILE A 212 24.69 -6.70 5.09
CA ILE A 212 26.00 -6.47 4.48
C ILE A 212 27.08 -6.76 5.51
N GLU A 213 28.08 -7.53 5.10
CA GLU A 213 29.32 -7.72 5.86
C GLU A 213 30.30 -6.65 5.39
N GLU A 214 30.43 -5.55 6.15
CA GLU A 214 31.37 -4.46 5.86
C GLU A 214 32.81 -5.00 5.84
N ASP A 215 33.47 -4.99 4.67
CA ASP A 215 34.88 -5.34 4.55
C ASP A 215 35.74 -4.30 5.31
N PRO A 216 36.43 -4.66 6.41
CA PRO A 216 37.23 -3.71 7.18
C PRO A 216 38.45 -3.16 6.43
N SER A 217 38.70 -3.64 5.21
CA SER A 217 39.73 -3.16 4.29
C SER A 217 39.19 -2.36 3.10
N ASP A 218 37.89 -2.07 3.03
CA ASP A 218 37.32 -1.18 2.00
C ASP A 218 37.97 0.21 2.09
N PRO A 219 38.54 0.73 0.98
CA PRO A 219 39.29 2.00 1.00
C PRO A 219 38.43 3.21 1.38
N ARG A 220 37.10 3.16 1.22
CA ARG A 220 36.18 4.24 1.61
C ARG A 220 36.17 4.48 3.12
N LEU A 221 36.42 3.44 3.93
CA LEU A 221 36.49 3.54 5.39
C LEU A 221 37.62 4.47 5.88
N ALA A 222 38.58 4.77 5.00
CA ALA A 222 39.74 5.65 5.22
C ALA A 222 39.72 6.92 4.34
N ASP A 223 38.63 7.19 3.61
CA ASP A 223 38.40 8.46 2.92
C ASP A 223 37.55 9.36 3.82
N ASP A 224 38.20 10.23 4.59
CA ASP A 224 37.55 11.20 5.48
C ASP A 224 36.52 12.08 4.75
N GLY A 225 36.73 12.35 3.46
CA GLY A 225 35.84 13.18 2.64
C GLY A 225 34.58 12.44 2.20
N TYR A 226 34.70 11.17 1.80
CA TYR A 226 33.54 10.31 1.54
C TYR A 226 32.75 10.03 2.82
N MET A 227 33.43 9.68 3.91
CA MET A 227 32.76 9.36 5.18
C MET A 227 32.00 10.54 5.78
N ALA A 228 32.53 11.77 5.68
CA ALA A 228 31.81 12.97 6.11
C ALA A 228 30.51 13.25 5.32
N GLU A 229 30.39 12.74 4.09
CA GLU A 229 29.13 12.78 3.35
C GLU A 229 28.19 11.65 3.77
N VAL A 230 28.71 10.44 4.01
CA VAL A 230 27.93 9.28 4.49
C VAL A 230 27.33 9.51 5.87
N ASP A 231 28.08 10.13 6.78
CA ASP A 231 27.60 10.50 8.11
C ASP A 231 26.58 11.66 8.04
N TRP A 232 26.79 12.66 7.17
CA TRP A 232 25.77 13.69 6.91
C TRP A 232 24.48 13.12 6.30
N LEU A 233 24.56 12.16 5.39
CA LEU A 233 23.39 11.48 4.83
C LEU A 233 22.62 10.70 5.90
N ARG A 234 23.32 10.09 6.87
CA ARG A 234 22.70 9.50 8.05
C ARG A 234 21.95 10.57 8.85
N GLU A 235 22.56 11.73 9.11
CA GLU A 235 21.87 12.85 9.78
C GLU A 235 20.60 13.28 9.03
N GLN A 236 20.59 13.31 7.68
CA GLN A 236 19.38 13.66 6.92
C GLN A 236 18.28 12.59 7.02
N ALA A 237 18.66 11.31 6.95
CA ALA A 237 17.73 10.18 7.04
C ALA A 237 17.14 10.01 8.45
N GLU A 238 17.97 10.13 9.50
CA GLU A 238 17.54 9.96 10.89
C GLU A 238 16.80 11.18 11.45
N ALA A 239 17.03 12.38 10.91
CA ALA A 239 16.18 13.56 11.16
C ALA A 239 14.81 13.48 10.46
N SER A 240 14.54 12.45 9.67
CA SER A 240 13.32 12.27 8.89
C SER A 240 12.55 11.01 9.28
N ALA A 241 11.26 10.98 8.95
CA ALA A 241 10.37 9.84 9.21
C ALA A 241 10.87 8.49 8.64
N CYS A 242 11.83 8.52 7.72
CA CYS A 242 12.58 7.37 7.24
C CYS A 242 13.11 6.48 8.39
N THR A 243 13.56 7.06 9.51
CA THR A 243 14.04 6.29 10.67
C THR A 243 13.00 5.28 11.18
N CYS A 244 11.70 5.57 11.06
CA CYS A 244 10.62 4.70 11.53
C CYS A 244 10.51 3.37 10.76
N CYS A 245 11.15 3.26 9.60
CA CYS A 245 11.19 2.06 8.75
C CYS A 245 12.62 1.59 8.42
N HIS A 246 13.63 2.45 8.58
CA HIS A 246 14.99 2.27 8.05
C HIS A 246 16.10 2.49 9.10
N SER A 247 15.77 2.27 10.38
CA SER A 247 16.73 2.19 11.50
C SER A 247 16.37 0.97 12.35
N THR A 248 17.31 0.05 12.55
CA THR A 248 17.07 -1.17 13.34
C THR A 248 16.65 -0.87 14.79
N SER A 249 17.17 0.17 15.43
CA SER A 249 16.77 0.59 16.78
C SER A 249 15.34 1.16 16.87
N SER A 250 14.79 1.64 15.76
CA SER A 250 13.48 2.31 15.67
C SER A 250 12.37 1.39 15.12
N THR A 251 12.71 0.18 14.66
CA THR A 251 11.81 -0.74 13.94
C THR A 251 11.53 -2.03 14.74
N PRO A 252 10.27 -2.31 15.15
CA PRO A 252 9.95 -3.48 15.99
C PRO A 252 10.36 -4.85 15.42
N SER A 253 10.44 -4.99 14.09
CA SER A 253 10.79 -6.24 13.40
C SER A 253 12.12 -6.18 12.64
N GLY A 254 12.87 -5.08 12.78
CA GLY A 254 14.04 -4.76 11.96
C GLY A 254 13.69 -3.96 10.69
N ALA A 255 14.72 -3.39 10.07
CA ALA A 255 14.59 -2.41 9.00
C ALA A 255 14.06 -2.98 7.66
N ALA A 256 13.53 -2.08 6.82
CA ALA A 256 12.95 -2.39 5.52
C ALA A 256 13.87 -1.90 4.37
N ALA A 257 14.46 -2.83 3.62
CA ALA A 257 15.22 -2.62 2.37
C ALA A 257 16.51 -1.79 2.45
N TRP A 258 16.73 -1.04 3.52
CA TRP A 258 17.98 -0.37 3.88
C TRP A 258 17.92 0.03 5.36
N ASP A 259 19.09 0.25 5.98
CA ASP A 259 19.20 0.51 7.43
C ASP A 259 20.36 1.48 7.71
N THR A 260 20.11 2.61 8.38
CA THR A 260 21.17 3.57 8.74
C THR A 260 22.14 3.00 9.78
N GLU A 261 21.77 1.93 10.49
CA GLU A 261 22.56 1.33 11.57
C GLU A 261 23.42 0.14 11.12
N ALA A 262 23.32 -0.28 9.84
CA ALA A 262 23.98 -1.47 9.28
C ALA A 262 25.53 -1.35 9.06
N GLY A 263 26.20 -0.40 9.72
CA GLY A 263 27.65 -0.21 9.66
C GLY A 263 28.08 1.23 9.36
N ARG A 264 29.36 1.45 9.05
CA ARG A 264 29.84 2.75 8.57
C ARG A 264 29.41 2.96 7.13
N LEU A 265 29.51 1.93 6.30
CA LEU A 265 29.13 1.95 4.88
C LEU A 265 27.65 1.61 4.63
N TRP A 266 26.75 2.12 5.50
CA TRP A 266 25.30 1.85 5.43
C TRP A 266 24.67 2.13 4.06
N ILE A 267 25.23 3.07 3.30
CA ILE A 267 24.85 3.41 1.92
C ILE A 267 24.89 2.22 0.97
N ASP A 268 25.73 1.21 1.20
CA ASP A 268 25.74 0.00 0.37
C ASP A 268 24.45 -0.84 0.53
N THR A 269 23.65 -0.64 1.58
CA THR A 269 22.34 -1.30 1.74
C THR A 269 21.27 -0.74 0.80
N LEU A 270 21.45 0.49 0.30
CA LEU A 270 20.56 1.10 -0.70
C LEU A 270 20.78 0.43 -2.06
N SER A 271 19.69 0.07 -2.75
CA SER A 271 19.75 -0.28 -4.17
C SER A 271 20.06 0.96 -5.05
N ASP A 272 20.38 0.74 -6.32
CA ASP A 272 20.72 1.84 -7.23
C ASP A 272 19.49 2.71 -7.55
N GLU A 273 18.31 2.10 -7.60
CA GLU A 273 17.02 2.80 -7.68
C GLU A 273 16.78 3.66 -6.44
N ALA A 274 17.13 3.17 -5.24
CA ALA A 274 17.01 3.94 -4.00
C ALA A 274 17.98 5.15 -3.99
N VAL A 275 19.23 4.99 -4.43
CA VAL A 275 20.20 6.10 -4.54
C VAL A 275 19.77 7.12 -5.60
N ALA A 276 19.23 6.67 -6.74
CA ALA A 276 18.69 7.55 -7.78
C ALA A 276 17.45 8.30 -7.32
N MET A 277 16.52 7.62 -6.64
CA MET A 277 15.32 8.23 -6.04
C MET A 277 15.71 9.24 -4.96
N PHE A 278 16.65 8.92 -4.07
CA PHE A 278 17.11 9.82 -3.01
C PHE A 278 17.51 11.19 -3.56
N ALA A 279 18.25 11.23 -4.68
CA ALA A 279 18.68 12.47 -5.33
C ALA A 279 17.65 13.10 -6.29
N GLY A 280 16.49 12.47 -6.49
CA GLY A 280 15.48 12.92 -7.46
C GLY A 280 15.94 12.77 -8.91
N PHE A 281 16.68 11.71 -9.22
CA PHE A 281 16.96 11.30 -10.60
C PHE A 281 15.81 10.45 -11.16
N THR A 282 15.06 9.77 -10.29
CA THR A 282 13.73 9.19 -10.54
C THR A 282 12.69 9.90 -9.66
N ASP A 283 11.40 9.76 -10.02
CA ASP A 283 10.29 10.38 -9.28
C ASP A 283 10.06 9.74 -7.89
N SER A 284 9.66 10.57 -6.93
CA SER A 284 9.34 10.20 -5.54
C SER A 284 8.15 10.97 -4.96
N ALA A 285 7.43 11.77 -5.77
CA ALA A 285 6.33 12.62 -5.29
C ALA A 285 5.17 11.82 -4.64
N ALA A 286 5.04 10.54 -5.00
CA ALA A 286 4.11 9.55 -4.45
C ALA A 286 4.33 9.18 -2.97
N PHE A 287 5.33 9.75 -2.30
CA PHE A 287 5.56 9.61 -0.86
C PHE A 287 5.19 10.87 -0.04
N GLY A 288 4.73 11.95 -0.67
CA GLY A 288 4.42 13.21 0.03
C GLY A 288 5.64 14.12 0.27
N TYR A 289 5.44 15.44 0.24
CA TYR A 289 6.42 16.43 0.73
C TYR A 289 5.73 17.68 1.31
N PHE A 290 6.12 18.10 2.51
CA PHE A 290 5.69 19.37 3.09
C PHE A 290 6.47 20.56 2.47
N PRO A 291 5.97 21.81 2.59
CA PRO A 291 6.79 23.00 2.42
C PRO A 291 8.00 22.98 3.36
N VAL A 292 9.11 23.55 2.92
CA VAL A 292 10.40 23.55 3.66
C VAL A 292 10.27 24.18 5.05
N GLU A 293 9.43 25.20 5.19
CA GLU A 293 9.15 25.88 6.46
C GLU A 293 8.34 25.02 7.45
N VAL A 294 7.60 24.02 6.95
CA VAL A 294 6.82 23.07 7.76
C VAL A 294 7.67 21.84 8.09
N SER A 295 8.55 21.40 7.18
CA SER A 295 9.50 20.30 7.41
C SER A 295 10.84 20.78 8.02
N ASN A 296 10.79 21.81 8.87
CA ASN A 296 11.94 22.29 9.66
C ASN A 296 13.24 22.61 8.89
N GLY A 297 13.13 23.01 7.61
CA GLY A 297 14.28 23.32 6.75
C GLY A 297 14.72 22.19 5.82
N PHE A 298 14.05 21.03 5.84
CA PHE A 298 14.25 19.95 4.89
C PHE A 298 13.38 20.12 3.65
N ASP A 299 13.98 20.01 2.46
CA ASP A 299 13.29 19.93 1.19
C ASP A 299 13.16 18.46 0.74
N ARG A 300 12.00 18.12 0.19
CA ARG A 300 11.66 16.82 -0.39
C ARG A 300 10.81 16.98 -1.67
N SER A 301 10.68 18.19 -2.18
CA SER A 301 9.88 18.49 -3.38
C SER A 301 10.57 18.02 -4.67
N GLU A 302 11.90 17.87 -4.65
CA GLU A 302 12.68 17.34 -5.77
C GLU A 302 13.59 16.13 -5.43
N THR A 303 13.40 15.47 -4.29
CA THR A 303 14.30 14.41 -3.77
C THR A 303 13.54 13.35 -2.96
N GLY A 304 13.87 12.06 -3.10
CA GLY A 304 13.21 10.99 -2.32
C GLY A 304 13.58 11.00 -0.84
N LEU A 305 14.82 11.39 -0.53
CA LEU A 305 15.31 11.65 0.83
C LEU A 305 15.09 13.14 1.14
N PRO A 306 14.44 13.51 2.26
CA PRO A 306 14.38 14.89 2.70
C PRO A 306 15.79 15.41 3.01
N THR A 307 16.15 16.61 2.58
CA THR A 307 17.48 17.17 2.81
C THR A 307 17.51 18.67 2.97
N THR A 308 18.45 19.15 3.78
CA THR A 308 18.79 20.57 3.94
C THR A 308 19.67 21.11 2.80
N ASP A 309 20.21 20.25 1.91
CA ASP A 309 21.09 20.63 0.79
C ASP A 309 20.90 19.68 -0.42
N VAL A 310 19.87 19.96 -1.24
CA VAL A 310 19.56 19.22 -2.48
C VAL A 310 20.76 19.18 -3.46
N PRO A 311 21.51 20.27 -3.71
CA PRO A 311 22.74 20.22 -4.49
C PRO A 311 23.81 19.25 -3.96
N ARG A 312 24.05 19.22 -2.64
CA ARG A 312 25.01 18.30 -2.01
C ARG A 312 24.57 16.85 -2.11
N LEU A 313 23.29 16.56 -1.82
CA LEU A 313 22.71 15.22 -1.96
C LEU A 313 22.86 14.68 -3.40
N ARG A 314 22.49 15.49 -4.40
CA ARG A 314 22.65 15.14 -5.83
C ARG A 314 24.11 14.92 -6.20
N ALA A 315 25.02 15.79 -5.73
CA ALA A 315 26.44 15.64 -5.98
C ALA A 315 27.05 14.39 -5.31
N PHE A 316 26.53 13.93 -4.17
CA PHE A 316 26.92 12.64 -3.59
C PHE A 316 26.41 11.47 -4.44
N ALA A 317 25.10 11.44 -4.74
CA ALA A 317 24.49 10.33 -5.45
C ALA A 317 25.09 10.12 -6.85
N GLU A 318 25.41 11.19 -7.59
CA GLU A 318 26.09 11.09 -8.88
C GLU A 318 27.47 10.42 -8.76
N ARG A 319 28.24 10.74 -7.71
CA ARG A 319 29.54 10.09 -7.44
C ARG A 319 29.37 8.62 -7.05
N GLU A 320 28.38 8.32 -6.23
CA GLU A 320 28.10 6.97 -5.73
C GLU A 320 27.58 6.04 -6.84
N LEU A 321 26.63 6.49 -7.66
CA LEU A 321 26.17 5.76 -8.86
C LEU A 321 27.31 5.55 -9.86
N THR A 322 28.17 6.56 -10.07
CA THR A 322 29.39 6.43 -10.89
C THR A 322 30.35 5.38 -10.32
N ARG A 323 30.50 5.29 -8.99
CA ARG A 323 31.31 4.25 -8.31
C ARG A 323 30.74 2.84 -8.56
N ARG A 324 29.41 2.70 -8.56
CA ARG A 324 28.70 1.44 -8.82
C ARG A 324 28.69 1.05 -10.31
N GLY A 325 29.00 2.00 -11.21
CA GLY A 325 29.20 1.78 -12.63
C GLY A 325 28.10 2.35 -13.54
N LEU A 326 27.15 3.10 -12.98
CA LEU A 326 26.06 3.75 -13.71
C LEU A 326 26.42 5.19 -14.09
N THR A 327 26.02 5.61 -15.28
CA THR A 327 25.98 7.04 -15.66
C THR A 327 24.73 7.73 -15.13
N LEU A 328 24.78 9.06 -15.01
CA LEU A 328 23.59 9.88 -14.67
C LEU A 328 22.46 9.76 -15.71
N SER A 329 22.75 9.33 -16.95
CA SER A 329 21.73 8.95 -17.94
C SER A 329 21.01 7.66 -17.54
N GLU A 330 21.75 6.58 -17.30
CA GLU A 330 21.18 5.28 -16.92
C GLU A 330 20.43 5.36 -15.58
N ALA A 331 20.96 6.13 -14.61
CA ALA A 331 20.31 6.36 -13.32
C ALA A 331 18.95 7.08 -13.41
N ARG A 332 18.67 7.82 -14.49
CA ARG A 332 17.38 8.47 -14.77
C ARG A 332 16.41 7.59 -15.56
N GLU A 333 16.90 6.47 -16.10
CA GLU A 333 16.12 5.45 -16.81
C GLU A 333 15.80 4.24 -15.90
N LEU A 334 16.27 4.26 -14.64
CA LEU A 334 15.85 3.33 -13.59
C LEU A 334 14.35 3.49 -13.27
N ALA A 335 13.72 2.41 -12.80
CA ALA A 335 12.32 2.44 -12.43
C ALA A 335 12.07 3.40 -11.25
N PRO A 336 11.00 4.23 -11.29
CA PRO A 336 10.58 5.00 -10.13
C PRO A 336 10.10 4.06 -9.02
N PHE A 337 10.26 4.47 -7.77
CA PHE A 337 9.83 3.63 -6.65
C PHE A 337 8.30 3.60 -6.53
N ALA A 338 7.73 2.40 -6.36
CA ALA A 338 6.30 2.16 -6.20
C ALA A 338 5.41 2.83 -7.28
N PRO A 339 5.57 2.46 -8.58
CA PRO A 339 4.83 3.06 -9.69
C PRO A 339 3.30 2.99 -9.54
N GLN A 340 2.78 1.99 -8.82
CA GLN A 340 1.35 1.84 -8.55
C GLN A 340 0.74 3.03 -7.78
N PHE A 341 1.52 3.75 -6.95
CA PHE A 341 1.04 4.99 -6.33
C PHE A 341 0.92 6.16 -7.31
N ARG A 342 1.62 6.09 -8.45
CA ARG A 342 1.52 7.07 -9.53
C ARG A 342 0.31 6.79 -10.42
N GLU A 343 0.04 5.52 -10.72
CA GLU A 343 -1.18 5.07 -11.42
C GLU A 343 -2.47 5.50 -10.71
N LEU A 344 -2.47 5.56 -9.37
CA LEU A 344 -3.58 6.08 -8.58
C LEU A 344 -3.88 7.58 -8.81
N VAL A 345 -2.87 8.35 -9.21
CA VAL A 345 -2.92 9.82 -9.33
C VAL A 345 -3.02 10.27 -10.79
N GLU A 346 -2.39 9.54 -11.71
CA GLU A 346 -2.53 9.68 -13.17
C GLU A 346 -3.80 9.00 -13.72
N TYR A 347 -4.66 8.45 -12.85
CA TYR A 347 -5.96 7.88 -13.22
C TYR A 347 -6.89 8.93 -13.85
N GLU A 348 -7.32 8.68 -15.09
CA GLU A 348 -8.33 9.46 -15.82
C GLU A 348 -9.75 8.92 -15.49
N PRO A 349 -10.66 9.72 -14.89
CA PRO A 349 -11.96 9.24 -14.43
C PRO A 349 -13.02 9.13 -15.55
N GLU A 350 -13.47 7.90 -15.80
CA GLU A 350 -14.63 7.63 -16.67
C GLU A 350 -15.96 8.12 -16.07
N PRO A 351 -17.06 8.19 -16.86
CA PRO A 351 -18.37 8.57 -16.35
C PRO A 351 -18.90 7.62 -15.26
N CYS A 352 -19.54 8.18 -14.24
CA CYS A 352 -20.17 7.43 -13.15
C CYS A 352 -21.35 6.56 -13.64
N GLU A 353 -21.58 5.43 -12.97
CA GLU A 353 -22.77 4.59 -13.20
C GLU A 353 -24.08 5.28 -12.78
N ASP A 354 -25.21 4.80 -13.31
CA ASP A 354 -26.56 5.33 -13.03
C ASP A 354 -26.87 5.36 -11.51
N GLY A 355 -26.85 6.55 -10.91
CA GLY A 355 -27.11 6.77 -9.49
C GLY A 355 -25.88 6.99 -8.61
N ILE A 356 -24.68 7.01 -9.20
CA ILE A 356 -23.42 7.42 -8.58
C ILE A 356 -23.13 8.90 -8.94
N GLY A 357 -22.49 9.66 -8.03
CA GLY A 357 -22.33 11.11 -8.16
C GLY A 357 -23.28 11.89 -7.24
N LEU A 358 -23.72 13.08 -7.66
CA LEU A 358 -24.70 13.90 -6.93
C LEU A 358 -26.11 13.69 -7.49
N ASP A 359 -27.07 13.30 -6.66
CA ASP A 359 -28.47 13.16 -7.06
C ASP A 359 -29.29 14.47 -6.95
N ALA A 360 -30.49 14.45 -7.53
CA ALA A 360 -31.38 15.61 -7.59
C ALA A 360 -32.02 16.02 -6.24
N ASP A 361 -31.89 15.20 -5.19
CA ASP A 361 -32.24 15.56 -3.81
C ASP A 361 -31.04 16.19 -3.07
N GLY A 362 -29.87 16.26 -3.70
CA GLY A 362 -28.64 16.87 -3.18
C GLY A 362 -27.72 15.89 -2.46
N LEU A 363 -27.88 14.58 -2.67
CA LEU A 363 -27.13 13.54 -1.96
C LEU A 363 -25.99 12.97 -2.81
N VAL A 364 -24.79 12.89 -2.21
CA VAL A 364 -23.57 12.32 -2.82
C VAL A 364 -23.54 10.80 -2.61
N ARG A 365 -23.39 10.04 -3.69
CA ARG A 365 -23.49 8.57 -3.73
C ARG A 365 -22.26 7.94 -4.38
N TRP A 366 -21.87 6.79 -3.85
CA TRP A 366 -20.76 5.94 -4.31
C TRP A 366 -21.06 4.47 -3.94
N SER A 367 -20.42 3.52 -4.64
CA SER A 367 -20.49 2.08 -4.36
C SER A 367 -19.36 1.65 -3.41
N GLY A 368 -19.46 0.51 -2.72
CA GLY A 368 -18.37 -0.03 -1.89
C GLY A 368 -18.25 0.52 -0.45
N GLY A 369 -19.14 1.41 -0.02
CA GLY A 369 -19.29 1.83 1.39
C GLY A 369 -18.07 2.58 1.97
N GLY A 370 -17.79 2.38 3.26
CA GLY A 370 -16.48 2.53 3.92
C GLY A 370 -15.67 3.84 3.79
N ALA A 371 -16.19 4.95 3.27
CA ALA A 371 -15.36 6.10 2.90
C ALA A 371 -14.81 6.89 4.10
N ARG A 372 -13.53 7.29 4.05
CA ARG A 372 -12.93 8.24 5.00
C ARG A 372 -12.49 9.55 4.37
N TYR A 373 -12.46 9.62 3.04
CA TYR A 373 -12.20 10.82 2.26
C TYR A 373 -13.27 10.93 1.17
N VAL A 374 -13.94 12.08 1.07
CA VAL A 374 -14.90 12.39 -0.01
C VAL A 374 -14.56 13.77 -0.54
N SER A 375 -14.30 13.87 -1.84
CA SER A 375 -13.96 15.11 -2.54
C SER A 375 -14.76 15.25 -3.83
N ILE A 376 -15.18 16.48 -4.13
CA ILE A 376 -15.76 16.86 -5.42
C ILE A 376 -14.88 17.97 -6.01
N LEU A 377 -14.45 17.75 -7.26
CA LEU A 377 -13.50 18.57 -7.98
C LEU A 377 -14.06 19.01 -9.34
N GLU A 378 -13.42 20.01 -9.96
CA GLU A 378 -13.69 20.35 -11.36
C GLU A 378 -13.32 19.18 -12.30
N GLU A 379 -14.04 19.05 -13.42
CA GLU A 379 -13.69 18.11 -14.49
C GLU A 379 -12.26 18.37 -14.99
N GLY A 380 -11.41 17.33 -14.96
CA GLY A 380 -10.00 17.42 -15.33
C GLY A 380 -9.02 17.77 -14.20
N SER A 381 -9.48 17.95 -12.96
CA SER A 381 -8.59 17.95 -11.79
C SER A 381 -7.89 16.60 -11.59
N THR A 382 -6.63 16.63 -11.17
CA THR A 382 -5.86 15.43 -10.78
C THR A 382 -6.56 14.64 -9.67
N SER A 383 -6.43 13.32 -9.67
CA SER A 383 -6.95 12.47 -8.59
C SER A 383 -6.25 12.79 -7.25
N PRO A 384 -6.99 13.08 -6.16
CA PRO A 384 -6.41 13.09 -4.82
C PRO A 384 -5.96 11.67 -4.44
N GLY A 385 -4.88 11.53 -3.68
CA GLY A 385 -4.37 10.20 -3.35
C GLY A 385 -3.18 10.09 -2.39
N VAL A 386 -2.38 11.15 -2.17
CA VAL A 386 -1.21 11.09 -1.25
C VAL A 386 -0.97 12.45 -0.57
N PRO A 387 -1.12 12.59 0.76
CA PRO A 387 -0.73 13.81 1.45
C PRO A 387 0.78 13.91 1.68
N PRO A 388 1.27 15.13 1.91
CA PRO A 388 0.52 16.40 1.88
C PRO A 388 0.42 17.05 0.48
N ASN A 389 1.19 16.62 -0.53
CA ASN A 389 1.27 17.28 -1.84
C ASN A 389 0.12 16.94 -2.82
N TRP A 390 -0.47 15.76 -2.72
CA TRP A 390 -1.58 15.27 -3.57
C TRP A 390 -2.83 14.92 -2.73
N ASP A 391 -3.03 15.62 -1.61
CA ASP A 391 -4.20 15.47 -0.72
C ASP A 391 -5.41 16.27 -1.23
N LEU A 392 -5.15 17.53 -1.61
CA LEU A 392 -6.15 18.53 -2.01
C LEU A 392 -5.65 19.22 -3.31
N PRO A 393 -5.77 18.56 -4.47
CA PRO A 393 -5.26 19.10 -5.75
C PRO A 393 -6.07 20.31 -6.23
N ASP A 394 -5.46 21.11 -7.12
CA ASP A 394 -6.10 22.28 -7.72
C ASP A 394 -7.43 21.92 -8.40
N GLY A 395 -8.44 22.77 -8.20
CA GLY A 395 -9.83 22.53 -8.65
C GLY A 395 -10.67 21.70 -7.68
N THR A 396 -10.18 21.31 -6.51
CA THR A 396 -11.02 20.78 -5.42
C THR A 396 -12.05 21.84 -4.99
N ILE A 397 -13.35 21.54 -5.15
CA ILE A 397 -14.47 22.45 -4.83
C ILE A 397 -14.94 22.24 -3.40
N TRP A 398 -15.00 20.98 -2.97
CA TRP A 398 -15.39 20.55 -1.64
C TRP A 398 -14.64 19.28 -1.27
N ALA A 399 -14.17 19.19 -0.02
CA ALA A 399 -13.50 18.01 0.49
C ALA A 399 -13.73 17.85 1.99
N ILE A 400 -14.02 16.62 2.41
CA ILE A 400 -14.21 16.22 3.81
C ILE A 400 -13.38 14.96 4.10
N ARG A 401 -12.94 14.83 5.35
CA ARG A 401 -12.21 13.67 5.87
C ARG A 401 -12.83 13.23 7.20
N ALA A 402 -12.86 11.93 7.47
CA ALA A 402 -13.19 11.43 8.81
C ALA A 402 -12.17 11.93 9.86
N GLU A 403 -12.58 12.01 11.12
CA GLU A 403 -11.63 12.12 12.24
C GLU A 403 -10.86 10.79 12.39
N PHE A 404 -9.71 10.80 13.08
CA PHE A 404 -8.81 9.64 13.17
C PHE A 404 -9.50 8.40 13.77
N ASP A 405 -10.18 8.62 14.88
CA ASP A 405 -11.09 7.71 15.59
C ASP A 405 -12.55 7.92 15.18
N GLY A 406 -12.82 8.77 14.19
CA GLY A 406 -14.14 9.02 13.62
C GLY A 406 -14.60 7.88 12.70
N PRO A 407 -15.90 7.56 12.68
CA PRO A 407 -16.44 6.47 11.85
C PRO A 407 -16.32 6.76 10.35
N ALA A 408 -16.30 5.70 9.55
CA ALA A 408 -16.43 5.82 8.10
C ALA A 408 -17.80 6.42 7.70
N MET A 409 -17.79 7.21 6.63
CA MET A 409 -18.96 7.88 6.07
C MET A 409 -19.80 6.90 5.23
N SER A 410 -21.12 7.08 5.26
CA SER A 410 -22.08 6.35 4.44
C SER A 410 -22.42 7.09 3.14
N CYS A 411 -22.62 6.34 2.05
CA CYS A 411 -23.20 6.88 0.80
C CYS A 411 -24.57 7.53 1.06
N GLY A 412 -24.92 8.54 0.27
CA GLY A 412 -26.21 9.25 0.34
C GLY A 412 -26.21 10.42 1.32
N MET A 413 -25.05 11.02 1.60
CA MET A 413 -24.92 12.20 2.45
C MET A 413 -25.14 13.51 1.68
N SER A 414 -25.63 14.55 2.35
CA SER A 414 -25.85 15.87 1.73
C SER A 414 -24.54 16.48 1.21
N TYR A 415 -24.55 17.00 -0.02
CA TYR A 415 -23.43 17.82 -0.52
C TYR A 415 -23.21 19.06 0.35
N GLY A 416 -21.96 19.31 0.73
CA GLY A 416 -21.57 20.50 1.50
C GLY A 416 -21.82 20.41 3.02
N GLU A 417 -22.28 19.27 3.54
CA GLU A 417 -22.40 19.03 4.98
C GLU A 417 -21.27 18.12 5.50
N ALA A 418 -20.70 18.45 6.66
CA ALA A 418 -19.74 17.61 7.38
C ALA A 418 -20.46 16.88 8.54
N PRO A 419 -20.65 15.55 8.48
CA PRO A 419 -21.23 14.77 9.58
C PRO A 419 -20.39 14.82 10.86
N SER A 420 -21.01 14.46 11.99
CA SER A 420 -20.29 14.25 13.26
C SER A 420 -19.23 13.16 13.08
N GLY A 421 -18.00 13.39 13.57
CA GLY A 421 -16.87 12.50 13.30
C GLY A 421 -16.12 12.80 12.00
N THR A 422 -16.33 13.98 11.39
CA THR A 422 -15.66 14.41 10.16
C THR A 422 -15.22 15.88 10.23
N VAL A 423 -14.21 16.23 9.42
CA VAL A 423 -13.63 17.56 9.29
C VAL A 423 -13.72 18.02 7.85
N GLN A 424 -14.29 19.21 7.62
CA GLN A 424 -14.21 19.85 6.30
C GLN A 424 -12.80 20.37 6.03
N ARG A 425 -12.22 19.93 4.92
CA ARG A 425 -10.89 20.34 4.44
C ARG A 425 -10.99 21.48 3.43
N ILE A 426 -12.02 21.46 2.56
CA ILE A 426 -12.33 22.52 1.60
C ILE A 426 -13.86 22.77 1.61
N PRO A 427 -14.33 24.03 1.75
CA PRO A 427 -13.57 25.23 2.14
C PRO A 427 -12.92 25.12 3.53
N SER A 428 -11.65 25.50 3.63
CA SER A 428 -10.82 25.34 4.84
C SER A 428 -11.11 26.36 5.95
N ASP A 429 -11.88 27.41 5.65
CA ASP A 429 -12.37 28.39 6.61
C ASP A 429 -13.70 27.97 7.30
N GLY A 430 -14.23 26.79 6.96
CA GLY A 430 -15.52 26.29 7.43
C GLY A 430 -16.73 26.99 6.79
N SER A 431 -16.54 27.74 5.69
CA SER A 431 -17.65 28.24 4.89
C SER A 431 -18.35 27.10 4.13
N ALA A 432 -19.61 27.32 3.74
CA ALA A 432 -20.40 26.32 3.03
C ALA A 432 -19.82 26.06 1.62
N ALA A 433 -19.88 24.80 1.17
CA ALA A 433 -19.40 24.41 -0.15
C ALA A 433 -20.04 25.24 -1.29
N PRO A 434 -19.27 25.63 -2.32
CA PRO A 434 -19.82 26.31 -3.50
C PRO A 434 -20.92 25.48 -4.16
N ALA A 435 -22.02 26.12 -4.56
CA ALA A 435 -23.08 25.44 -5.29
C ALA A 435 -22.58 25.01 -6.68
N LEU A 436 -22.83 23.74 -7.05
CA LEU A 436 -22.48 23.22 -8.37
C LEU A 436 -23.42 23.78 -9.45
N GLU A 437 -22.90 23.92 -10.67
CA GLU A 437 -23.65 24.41 -11.83
C GLU A 437 -24.41 23.26 -12.51
N SER A 438 -25.74 23.33 -12.49
CA SER A 438 -26.62 22.37 -13.17
C SER A 438 -26.23 22.18 -14.65
N GLY A 439 -26.06 20.93 -15.07
CA GLY A 439 -25.62 20.56 -16.42
C GLY A 439 -24.11 20.65 -16.68
N ARG A 440 -23.28 20.95 -15.67
CA ARG A 440 -21.81 20.90 -15.75
C ARG A 440 -21.28 19.58 -15.18
N THR A 441 -20.19 19.07 -15.76
CA THR A 441 -19.49 17.87 -15.29
C THR A 441 -18.54 18.20 -14.13
N TYR A 442 -18.45 17.27 -13.19
CA TYR A 442 -17.58 17.31 -12.02
C TYR A 442 -16.96 15.94 -11.75
N TYR A 443 -15.82 15.91 -11.07
CA TYR A 443 -15.14 14.68 -10.66
C TYR A 443 -15.51 14.36 -9.20
N LEU A 444 -16.11 13.18 -8.96
CA LEU A 444 -16.26 12.59 -7.63
C LEU A 444 -15.07 11.68 -7.34
N ALA A 445 -14.34 11.95 -6.26
CA ALA A 445 -13.27 11.10 -5.73
C ALA A 445 -13.59 10.70 -4.28
N VAL A 446 -13.67 9.40 -4.04
CA VAL A 446 -13.97 8.79 -2.73
C VAL A 446 -12.91 7.73 -2.42
N MET A 447 -12.37 7.76 -1.20
CA MET A 447 -11.31 6.83 -0.75
C MET A 447 -11.60 6.24 0.63
N ARG A 448 -11.22 4.98 0.84
CA ARG A 448 -11.32 4.26 2.13
C ARG A 448 -10.25 4.77 3.08
N ASP A 449 -9.05 4.94 2.56
CA ASP A 449 -7.96 5.73 3.15
C ASP A 449 -7.02 6.20 2.01
N ILE A 450 -5.92 6.87 2.32
CA ILE A 450 -4.93 7.36 1.36
C ILE A 450 -4.42 6.22 0.47
N ALA A 451 -4.44 6.45 -0.84
CA ALA A 451 -4.10 5.47 -1.86
C ALA A 451 -4.99 4.20 -1.88
N GLN A 452 -6.20 4.26 -1.29
CA GLN A 452 -7.23 3.22 -1.39
C GLN A 452 -8.53 3.80 -1.96
N PRO A 453 -8.63 4.00 -3.29
CA PRO A 453 -9.84 4.53 -3.91
C PRO A 453 -11.02 3.57 -3.76
N ILE A 454 -12.22 4.13 -3.63
CA ILE A 454 -13.51 3.42 -3.62
C ILE A 454 -14.30 3.76 -4.88
N THR A 455 -14.33 5.03 -5.26
CA THR A 455 -15.03 5.51 -6.46
C THR A 455 -14.30 6.73 -6.98
N ARG A 456 -13.96 6.71 -8.27
CA ARG A 456 -13.33 7.82 -8.99
C ARG A 456 -14.01 7.93 -10.35
N CYS A 457 -14.95 8.86 -10.52
CA CYS A 457 -15.73 8.96 -11.75
C CYS A 457 -16.28 10.37 -11.97
N THR A 458 -16.65 10.68 -13.22
CA THR A 458 -17.25 11.97 -13.60
C THR A 458 -18.78 11.92 -13.62
N PHE A 459 -19.43 12.90 -12.99
CA PHE A 459 -20.89 13.04 -12.98
C PHE A 459 -21.32 14.41 -13.49
N THR A 460 -22.52 14.52 -14.07
CA THR A 460 -23.14 15.81 -14.40
C THR A 460 -24.02 16.27 -13.24
N ALA A 461 -23.88 17.51 -12.77
CA ALA A 461 -24.74 18.04 -11.73
C ALA A 461 -26.20 18.22 -12.23
N PRO A 462 -27.22 17.91 -11.41
CA PRO A 462 -28.64 17.85 -11.80
C PRO A 462 -29.30 19.21 -12.08
#